data_AF-A0A556N7B4-F1
#
_entry.id   AF-A0A556N7B4-F1
#
_cell.length_a   1.000
_cell.length_b   1.000
_cell.length_c   1.000
_cell.angle_alpha   90.00
_cell.angle_beta   90.00
_cell.angle_gamma   90.00
#
_symmetry.space_group_name_H-M   'P 1'
#
loop_
_entity.id
_entity.type
_entity.pdbx_description
1 polymer ?
#
loop_
_entity_poly.entity_id
_entity_poly.type
_entity_poly.pdbx_seq_one_letter_code
_entity_poly.pdbx_strand_id
1 'polypeptide(L)'
;MKHAFVILFSMLFLLGCSKEKQTYRSLKGEWDVLMESTHWYNGSNSSPSYTKKDHYATVEFDKKGKGKMVVPGGVDYYNGFAYPYEEETYILEAGTELIHFYSESDPTASDDLKLTWKWDKKSFVLSNGDIHYNNNSSYYSEVKFTCTKKK
;
A
#
# COMPACT_ATOMS: atom_id res chain seq x y z
N MET A 1 20.66 38.41 -19.91
CA MET A 1 20.71 37.10 -19.21
C MET A 1 19.58 36.93 -18.17
N LYS A 2 18.31 37.15 -18.53
CA LYS A 2 17.16 36.91 -17.63
C LYS A 2 16.14 35.89 -18.17
N HIS A 3 16.33 35.38 -19.38
CA HIS A 3 15.35 34.53 -20.06
C HIS A 3 15.72 33.03 -20.03
N ALA A 4 16.99 32.68 -19.78
CA ALA A 4 17.43 31.30 -19.68
C ALA A 4 16.89 30.58 -18.41
N PHE A 5 16.65 31.32 -17.32
CA PHE A 5 16.15 30.76 -16.07
C PHE A 5 14.66 30.35 -16.14
N VAL A 6 13.85 30.99 -16.99
CA VAL A 6 12.40 30.71 -17.10
C VAL A 6 12.13 29.41 -17.89
N ILE A 7 13.00 29.07 -18.85
CA ILE A 7 12.88 27.85 -19.66
C ILE A 7 13.27 26.61 -18.84
N LEU A 8 14.28 26.73 -17.97
CA LEU A 8 14.71 25.62 -17.10
C LEU A 8 13.62 25.25 -16.07
N PHE A 9 12.92 26.25 -15.52
CA PHE A 9 11.84 26.02 -14.55
C PHE A 9 10.59 25.41 -15.20
N SER A 10 10.26 25.81 -16.44
CA SER A 10 9.11 25.25 -17.16
C SER A 10 9.33 23.81 -17.65
N MET A 11 10.57 23.41 -17.98
CA MET A 11 10.88 22.00 -18.26
C MET A 11 10.77 21.10 -17.03
N LEU A 12 11.18 21.57 -15.84
CA LEU A 12 11.05 20.79 -14.60
C LEU A 12 9.58 20.54 -14.22
N PHE A 13 8.70 21.53 -14.41
CA PHE A 13 7.25 21.36 -14.19
C PHE A 13 6.60 20.38 -15.19
N LEU A 14 7.04 20.36 -16.44
CA LEU A 14 6.51 19.45 -17.46
C LEU A 14 6.98 18.00 -17.25
N LEU A 15 8.21 17.80 -16.75
CA LEU A 15 8.75 16.47 -16.47
C LEU A 15 8.05 15.80 -15.28
N GLY A 16 7.77 16.54 -14.21
CA GLY A 16 7.03 16.04 -13.04
C GLY A 16 5.61 15.56 -13.42
N CYS A 17 4.88 16.38 -14.18
CA CYS A 17 3.53 16.06 -14.64
C CYS A 17 3.50 14.88 -15.64
N SER A 18 4.61 14.63 -16.35
CA SER A 18 4.71 13.49 -17.28
C SER A 18 4.84 12.14 -16.54
N LYS A 19 5.62 12.10 -15.46
CA LYS A 19 5.86 10.88 -14.67
C LYS A 19 4.59 10.45 -13.94
N GLU A 20 3.89 11.38 -13.28
CA GLU A 20 2.61 11.11 -12.61
C GLU A 20 1.57 10.52 -13.57
N LYS A 21 1.37 11.17 -14.72
CA LYS A 21 0.43 10.68 -15.73
C LYS A 21 0.81 9.31 -16.27
N GLN A 22 2.10 9.00 -16.38
CA GLN A 22 2.56 7.69 -16.81
C GLN A 22 2.28 6.63 -15.75
N THR A 23 2.54 6.92 -14.48
CA THR A 23 2.28 6.03 -13.35
C THR A 23 0.79 5.74 -13.18
N TYR A 24 -0.08 6.76 -13.26
CA TYR A 24 -1.54 6.56 -13.14
C TYR A 24 -2.09 5.71 -14.28
N ARG A 25 -1.57 5.90 -15.50
CA ARG A 25 -1.97 5.06 -16.64
C ARG A 25 -1.57 3.60 -16.45
N SER A 26 -0.43 3.32 -15.84
CA SER A 26 -0.03 1.93 -15.55
C SER A 26 -0.86 1.28 -14.45
N LEU A 27 -1.27 2.05 -13.44
CA LEU A 27 -2.10 1.56 -12.33
C LEU A 27 -3.55 1.32 -12.75
N LYS A 28 -4.07 2.04 -13.74
CA LYS A 28 -5.47 1.91 -14.18
C LYS A 28 -5.89 0.45 -14.37
N GLY A 29 -7.03 0.10 -13.78
CA GLY A 29 -7.69 -1.21 -13.91
C GLY A 29 -7.84 -1.92 -12.57
N GLU A 30 -8.34 -3.15 -12.64
CA GLU A 30 -8.57 -4.01 -11.48
C GLU A 30 -7.37 -4.91 -11.20
N TRP A 31 -7.08 -5.09 -9.92
CA TRP A 31 -5.96 -5.85 -9.40
C TRP A 31 -6.46 -6.81 -8.32
N ASP A 32 -5.92 -8.02 -8.36
CA ASP A 32 -6.04 -9.01 -7.31
C ASP A 32 -4.87 -8.84 -6.32
N VAL A 33 -5.16 -8.83 -5.03
CA VAL A 33 -4.18 -8.55 -3.99
C VAL A 33 -3.89 -9.81 -3.19
N LEU A 34 -2.61 -10.16 -3.14
CA LEU A 34 -2.07 -11.12 -2.18
C LEU A 34 -1.44 -10.34 -1.02
N MET A 35 -1.76 -10.72 0.22
CA MET A 35 -1.16 -10.15 1.41
C MET A 35 -0.18 -11.13 2.05
N GLU A 36 1.02 -10.66 2.35
CA GLU A 36 1.98 -11.31 3.22
C GLU A 36 2.20 -10.40 4.43
N SER A 37 2.20 -10.95 5.63
CA SER A 37 2.45 -10.19 6.85
C SER A 37 3.40 -10.97 7.75
N THR A 38 4.46 -10.31 8.19
CA THR A 38 5.46 -10.86 9.09
C THR A 38 5.48 -10.02 10.36
N HIS A 39 5.44 -10.67 11.52
CA HIS A 39 5.60 -10.00 12.80
C HIS A 39 6.65 -10.74 13.63
N TRP A 40 7.55 -10.00 14.27
CA TRP A 40 8.39 -10.57 15.33
C TRP A 40 8.57 -9.57 16.46
N TYR A 41 8.61 -10.07 17.69
CA TYR A 41 8.82 -9.26 18.88
C TYR A 41 10.08 -9.79 19.58
N ASN A 42 10.96 -8.90 20.01
CA ASN A 42 12.07 -9.19 20.90
C ASN A 42 11.56 -8.96 22.31
N GLY A 43 11.12 -10.05 22.92
CA GLY A 43 10.69 -10.18 24.30
C GLY A 43 10.76 -11.65 24.68
N SER A 44 10.62 -11.97 25.95
CA SER A 44 11.01 -13.27 26.51
C SER A 44 10.23 -14.49 26.01
N ASN A 45 9.25 -14.38 25.09
CA ASN A 45 8.45 -15.52 24.61
C ASN A 45 7.78 -15.35 23.22
N SER A 46 8.24 -14.43 22.37
CA SER A 46 7.59 -14.17 21.08
C SER A 46 8.24 -14.93 19.93
N SER A 47 7.46 -15.78 19.27
CA SER A 47 7.88 -16.43 18.02
C SER A 47 7.55 -15.52 16.83
N PRO A 48 8.43 -15.42 15.81
CA PRO A 48 8.07 -14.82 14.55
C PRO A 48 6.80 -15.46 14.00
N SER A 49 5.84 -14.65 13.56
CA SER A 49 4.64 -15.10 12.87
C SER A 49 4.67 -14.62 11.42
N TYR A 50 4.17 -15.46 10.53
CA TYR A 50 4.01 -15.16 9.12
C TYR A 50 2.61 -15.58 8.70
N THR A 51 1.88 -14.66 8.08
CA THR A 51 0.55 -14.88 7.53
C THR A 51 0.59 -14.58 6.03
N LYS A 52 0.04 -15.48 5.24
CA LYS A 52 -0.17 -15.29 3.81
C LYS A 52 -1.65 -15.48 3.47
N LYS A 53 -2.25 -14.48 2.83
CA LYS A 53 -3.62 -14.51 2.32
C LYS A 53 -3.59 -14.28 0.82
N ASP A 54 -3.80 -15.34 0.06
CA ASP A 54 -4.07 -15.23 -1.38
C ASP A 54 -5.48 -14.62 -1.57
N HIS A 55 -5.68 -13.81 -2.61
CA HIS A 55 -6.96 -13.12 -2.86
C HIS A 55 -7.47 -12.31 -1.65
N TYR A 56 -6.55 -11.70 -0.91
CA TYR A 56 -6.85 -10.91 0.28
C TYR A 56 -7.82 -9.76 0.00
N ALA A 57 -7.69 -9.12 -1.16
CA ALA A 57 -8.50 -7.98 -1.53
C ALA A 57 -8.54 -7.79 -3.05
N THR A 58 -9.43 -6.91 -3.51
CA THR A 58 -9.39 -6.35 -4.86
C THR A 58 -9.09 -4.86 -4.79
N VAL A 59 -8.38 -4.35 -5.79
CA VAL A 59 -8.09 -2.91 -5.93
C VAL A 59 -8.45 -2.48 -7.34
N GLU A 60 -9.19 -1.38 -7.49
CA GLU A 60 -9.43 -0.75 -8.79
C GLU A 60 -8.91 0.68 -8.80
N PHE A 61 -8.07 1.03 -9.78
CA PHE A 61 -7.61 2.41 -10.00
C PHE A 61 -8.22 3.01 -11.26
N ASP A 62 -8.59 4.29 -11.16
CA ASP A 62 -9.01 5.12 -12.27
C ASP A 62 -7.82 5.70 -13.05
N LYS A 63 -8.11 6.46 -14.10
CA LYS A 63 -7.09 7.11 -14.96
C LYS A 63 -6.37 8.29 -14.30
N LYS A 64 -6.83 8.73 -13.13
CA LYS A 64 -6.30 9.86 -12.36
C LYS A 64 -5.49 9.40 -11.14
N GLY A 65 -5.35 8.09 -10.93
CA GLY A 65 -4.62 7.53 -9.79
C GLY A 65 -5.44 7.43 -8.51
N LYS A 66 -6.76 7.68 -8.56
CA LYS A 66 -7.66 7.38 -7.43
C LYS A 66 -8.11 5.93 -7.53
N GLY A 67 -8.19 5.25 -6.41
CA GLY A 67 -8.63 3.86 -6.39
C GLY A 67 -9.49 3.51 -5.19
N LYS A 68 -10.04 2.29 -5.24
CA LYS A 68 -10.84 1.70 -4.18
C LYS A 68 -10.33 0.28 -3.94
N MET A 69 -10.04 -0.06 -2.69
CA MET A 69 -9.67 -1.40 -2.26
C MET A 69 -10.82 -1.97 -1.45
N VAL A 70 -11.20 -3.21 -1.74
CA VAL A 70 -12.22 -3.94 -1.00
C VAL A 70 -11.58 -5.18 -0.40
N VAL A 71 -11.53 -5.22 0.94
CA VAL A 71 -11.14 -6.39 1.72
C VAL A 71 -12.43 -7.11 2.09
N PRO A 72 -12.74 -8.28 1.51
CA PRO A 72 -13.92 -9.04 1.89
C PRO A 72 -13.81 -9.46 3.37
N GLY A 73 -14.96 -9.49 4.05
CA GLY A 73 -15.04 -10.02 5.40
C GLY A 73 -14.56 -11.47 5.48
N GLY A 74 -14.03 -11.86 6.63
CA GLY A 74 -13.40 -13.16 6.81
C GLY A 74 -13.16 -13.51 8.27
N VAL A 75 -12.29 -14.49 8.50
CA VAL A 75 -11.93 -14.94 9.85
C VAL A 75 -10.42 -15.15 9.91
N ASP A 76 -9.78 -14.50 10.88
CA ASP A 76 -8.40 -14.79 11.26
C ASP A 76 -8.33 -15.79 12.40
N TYR A 77 -7.32 -16.66 12.38
CA TYR A 77 -7.09 -17.62 13.45
C TYR A 77 -5.79 -17.29 14.19
N TYR A 78 -5.91 -16.82 15.43
CA TYR A 78 -4.76 -16.57 16.30
C TYR A 78 -4.78 -17.58 17.46
N ASN A 79 -3.72 -18.39 17.58
CA ASN A 79 -3.60 -19.44 18.60
C ASN A 79 -4.82 -20.40 18.65
N GLY A 80 -5.42 -20.69 17.49
CA GLY A 80 -6.59 -21.56 17.37
C GLY A 80 -7.95 -20.88 17.65
N PHE A 81 -7.96 -19.60 18.03
CA PHE A 81 -9.19 -18.83 18.21
C PHE A 81 -9.55 -18.08 16.93
N ALA A 82 -10.83 -18.14 16.56
CA ALA A 82 -11.39 -17.44 15.41
C ALA A 82 -11.73 -15.98 15.75
N TYR A 83 -11.22 -15.06 14.94
CA TYR A 83 -11.46 -13.63 15.00
C TYR A 83 -12.12 -13.19 13.69
N PRO A 84 -13.45 -13.11 13.64
CA PRO A 84 -14.13 -12.60 12.46
C PRO A 84 -13.84 -11.12 12.27
N TYR A 85 -13.76 -10.69 11.02
CA TYR A 85 -13.67 -9.29 10.63
C TYR A 85 -14.65 -9.03 9.49
N GLU A 86 -15.24 -7.84 9.51
CA GLU A 86 -16.20 -7.41 8.51
C GLU A 86 -15.51 -6.98 7.22
N GLU A 87 -16.29 -6.88 6.14
CA GLU A 87 -15.80 -6.26 4.91
C GLU A 87 -15.35 -4.82 5.20
N GLU A 88 -14.16 -4.47 4.73
CA GLU A 88 -13.63 -3.13 4.83
C GLU A 88 -13.28 -2.59 3.45
N THR A 89 -13.48 -1.30 3.31
CA THR A 89 -13.23 -0.59 2.07
C THR A 89 -12.29 0.59 2.33
N TYR A 90 -11.26 0.69 1.50
CA TYR A 90 -10.31 1.80 1.54
C TYR A 90 -10.36 2.62 0.25
N ILE A 91 -10.21 3.93 0.38
CA ILE A 91 -9.95 4.86 -0.71
C ILE A 91 -8.44 5.01 -0.87
N LEU A 92 -7.96 4.95 -2.11
CA LEU A 92 -6.55 5.00 -2.45
C LEU A 92 -6.27 6.23 -3.30
N GLU A 93 -5.17 6.92 -3.00
CA GLU A 93 -4.66 8.00 -3.84
C GLU A 93 -3.18 7.77 -4.16
N ALA A 94 -2.89 7.47 -5.43
CA ALA A 94 -1.53 7.29 -5.90
C ALA A 94 -0.84 8.64 -6.06
N GLY A 95 0.32 8.80 -5.41
CA GLY A 95 1.27 9.89 -5.60
C GLY A 95 2.44 9.47 -6.51
N THR A 96 3.52 10.24 -6.53
CA THR A 96 4.73 9.93 -7.31
C THR A 96 5.61 8.85 -6.69
N GLU A 97 5.55 8.68 -5.38
CA GLU A 97 6.43 7.77 -4.62
C GLU A 97 5.68 6.91 -3.59
N LEU A 98 4.44 7.29 -3.27
CA LEU A 98 3.63 6.71 -2.22
C LEU A 98 2.19 6.53 -2.71
N ILE A 99 1.46 5.59 -2.12
CA ILE A 99 0.01 5.49 -2.22
C ILE A 99 -0.57 5.76 -0.84
N HIS A 100 -1.50 6.69 -0.74
CA HIS A 100 -2.23 6.99 0.50
C HIS A 100 -3.47 6.11 0.61
N PHE A 101 -3.78 5.68 1.83
CA PHE A 101 -4.93 4.83 2.16
C PHE A 101 -5.82 5.56 3.18
N TYR A 102 -7.12 5.53 2.94
CA TYR A 102 -8.12 6.08 3.84
C TYR A 102 -9.21 5.04 4.03
N SER A 103 -9.55 4.70 5.27
CA SER A 103 -10.75 3.87 5.49
C SER A 103 -11.98 4.67 5.08
N GLU A 104 -12.89 4.06 4.32
CA GLU A 104 -14.15 4.71 3.91
C GLU A 104 -15.08 4.93 5.12
N SER A 105 -14.96 4.08 6.15
CA SER A 105 -15.77 4.14 7.38
C SER A 105 -15.24 5.13 8.41
N ASP A 106 -13.92 5.36 8.44
CA ASP A 106 -13.27 6.39 9.25
C ASP A 106 -12.21 7.16 8.43
N PRO A 107 -12.59 8.26 7.77
CA PRO A 107 -11.65 9.07 6.99
C PRO A 107 -10.58 9.77 7.83
N THR A 108 -10.73 9.79 9.16
CA THR A 108 -9.75 10.38 10.09
C THR A 108 -8.71 9.36 10.57
N ALA A 109 -9.03 8.07 10.48
CA ALA A 109 -8.07 6.97 10.51
C ALA A 109 -7.34 6.91 9.16
N SER A 110 -6.52 7.92 8.88
CA SER A 110 -5.47 7.80 7.88
C SER A 110 -4.41 6.90 8.48
N ASP A 111 -4.51 5.60 8.24
CA ASP A 111 -3.31 4.78 8.27
C ASP A 111 -2.46 5.27 7.10
N ASP A 112 -1.55 6.21 7.40
CA ASP A 112 -0.45 6.61 6.53
C ASP A 112 0.50 5.40 6.39
N LEU A 113 -0.02 4.32 5.79
CA LEU A 113 0.75 3.22 5.28
C LEU A 113 1.56 3.81 4.12
N LYS A 114 2.75 4.31 4.45
CA LYS A 114 3.74 4.77 3.48
C LYS A 114 4.29 3.54 2.76
N LEU A 115 3.52 3.05 1.80
CA LEU A 115 3.90 1.89 1.03
C LEU A 115 4.85 2.33 -0.07
N THR A 116 6.09 1.85 0.01
CA THR A 116 7.03 2.01 -1.10
C THR A 116 6.68 1.04 -2.21
N TRP A 117 6.66 1.53 -3.46
CA TRP A 117 6.28 0.72 -4.61
C TRP A 117 7.45 0.32 -5.51
N LYS A 118 7.42 -0.93 -5.98
CA LYS A 118 8.25 -1.41 -7.09
C LYS A 118 7.36 -1.98 -8.17
N TRP A 119 7.57 -1.51 -9.41
CA TRP A 119 6.77 -1.89 -10.56
C TRP A 119 7.53 -2.86 -11.45
N ASP A 120 6.88 -3.96 -11.80
CA ASP A 120 7.11 -4.62 -13.07
C ASP A 120 5.81 -4.52 -13.89
N LYS A 121 5.88 -4.56 -15.22
CA LYS A 121 4.74 -4.25 -16.11
C LYS A 121 3.40 -4.95 -15.83
N LYS A 122 3.38 -5.99 -14.98
CA LYS A 122 2.23 -6.85 -14.70
C LYS A 122 1.83 -6.89 -13.23
N SER A 123 2.67 -6.36 -12.35
CA SER A 123 2.43 -6.36 -10.91
C SER A 123 3.03 -5.13 -10.24
N PHE A 124 2.47 -4.76 -9.11
CA PHE A 124 3.13 -3.83 -8.20
C PHE A 124 3.11 -4.39 -6.79
N VAL A 125 4.16 -4.09 -6.03
CA VAL A 125 4.26 -4.46 -4.62
C VAL A 125 4.14 -3.20 -3.78
N LEU A 126 3.31 -3.26 -2.75
CA LEU A 126 3.19 -2.25 -1.71
C LEU A 126 3.71 -2.88 -0.41
N SER A 127 4.71 -2.30 0.23
CA SER A 127 5.22 -2.82 1.52
C SER A 127 5.41 -1.72 2.54
N ASN A 128 4.97 -1.96 3.76
CA ASN A 128 5.28 -1.16 4.93
C ASN A 128 5.88 -2.12 5.96
N GLY A 129 7.12 -1.90 6.33
CA GLY A 129 7.77 -2.63 7.40
C GLY A 129 8.63 -1.71 8.23
N ASP A 130 8.49 -1.80 9.55
CA ASP A 130 9.26 -0.97 10.48
C ASP A 130 9.60 -1.74 11.75
N ILE A 131 10.70 -1.35 12.39
CA ILE A 131 11.07 -1.81 13.73
C ILE A 131 10.68 -0.71 14.71
N HIS A 132 9.72 -1.02 15.54
CA HIS A 132 9.28 -0.18 16.63
C HIS A 132 10.04 -0.53 17.90
N TYR A 133 10.57 0.49 18.56
CA TYR A 133 11.30 0.35 19.81
C TYR A 133 10.48 0.91 20.96
N ASN A 134 10.43 0.18 22.07
CA ASN A 134 10.00 0.72 23.36
C ASN A 134 11.08 0.46 24.41
N ASN A 135 10.86 0.92 25.64
CA ASN A 135 11.90 0.94 26.68
C ASN A 135 12.54 -0.42 27.00
N ASN A 136 11.85 -1.55 26.76
CA ASN A 136 12.31 -2.88 27.15
C ASN A 136 12.16 -3.95 26.05
N SER A 137 11.76 -3.57 24.83
CA SER A 137 11.54 -4.51 23.73
C SER A 137 11.59 -3.79 22.38
N SER A 138 11.75 -4.57 21.32
CA SER A 138 11.50 -4.11 19.96
C SER A 138 10.49 -5.03 19.30
N TYR A 139 9.65 -4.48 18.44
CA TYR A 139 8.78 -5.29 17.59
C TYR A 139 8.91 -4.83 16.16
N TYR A 140 8.93 -5.79 15.26
CA TYR A 140 8.90 -5.57 13.84
C TYR A 140 7.55 -6.05 13.32
N SER A 141 6.96 -5.24 12.47
CA SER A 141 5.85 -5.62 11.62
C SER A 141 6.23 -5.28 10.20
N GLU A 142 5.98 -6.19 9.28
CA GLU A 142 5.97 -5.89 7.85
C GLU A 142 4.69 -6.44 7.25
N VAL A 143 4.02 -5.62 6.47
CA VAL A 143 2.94 -6.01 5.58
C VAL A 143 3.35 -5.73 4.15
N LYS A 144 3.09 -6.70 3.28
CA LYS A 144 3.38 -6.63 1.85
C LYS A 144 2.15 -7.06 1.06
N PHE A 145 1.69 -6.19 0.19
CA PHE A 145 0.64 -6.46 -0.78
C PHE A 145 1.26 -6.63 -2.15
N THR A 146 1.06 -7.79 -2.77
CA THR A 146 1.43 -8.03 -4.17
C THR A 146 0.17 -7.95 -5.02
N CYS A 147 0.09 -6.92 -5.85
CA CYS A 147 -1.07 -6.62 -6.68
C CYS A 147 -0.82 -7.09 -8.10
N THR A 148 -1.61 -8.06 -8.57
CA THR A 148 -1.50 -8.62 -9.92
C THR A 148 -2.70 -8.20 -10.75
N LYS A 149 -2.46 -7.75 -11.99
CA LYS A 149 -3.54 -7.24 -12.83
C LYS A 149 -4.51 -8.37 -13.19
N LYS A 150 -5.81 -8.16 -12.96
CA LYS A 150 -6.84 -9.07 -13.48
C LYS A 150 -6.91 -8.92 -15.00
N LYS A 151 -7.01 -10.06 -15.69
CA LYS A 151 -7.06 -10.11 -17.17
C LYS A 151 -8.42 -9.67 -17.69
#